data_AF-A0A927MRH0-F1
#
_entry.id   AF-A0A927MRH0-F1
#
_cell.length_a   1.000
_cell.length_b   1.000
_cell.length_c   1.000
_cell.angle_alpha   90.00
_cell.angle_beta   90.00
_cell.angle_gamma   90.00
#
_symmetry.space_group_name_H-M   'P 1'
#
loop_
_entity.id
_entity.type
_entity.pdbx_description
1 polymer ?
#
loop_
_entity_poly.entity_id
_entity_poly.type
_entity_poly.pdbx_seq_one_letter_code
_entity_poly.pdbx_strand_id
1 'polypeptide(L)'
;MLSASQCGLGGVGGRWLSSGGKLRYLRRAAGGNRRLKRIFYQSAFCALTSDLASKTFYARKRSEGKTHQQAVIALARRRINVLYAMLRSHQLYDAGYSAAA
;
A
#
# COMPACT_ATOMS: atom_id res chain seq x y z
N MET A 1 -16.11 -19.85 62.57
CA MET A 1 -15.45 -18.54 62.37
C MET A 1 -15.06 -18.44 60.91
N LEU A 2 -15.46 -17.34 60.29
CA LEU A 2 -15.80 -17.23 58.87
C LEU A 2 -14.60 -17.33 57.91
N SER A 3 -14.90 -17.91 56.75
CA SER A 3 -14.20 -17.75 55.48
C SER A 3 -13.96 -16.26 55.16
N ALA A 4 -12.72 -15.89 54.87
CA ALA A 4 -12.36 -14.57 54.36
C ALA A 4 -11.62 -14.73 53.03
N SER A 5 -12.42 -14.83 51.98
CA SER A 5 -12.05 -14.55 50.60
C SER A 5 -11.91 -13.03 50.42
N GLN A 6 -10.74 -12.53 50.01
CA GLN A 6 -10.64 -11.27 49.25
C GLN A 6 -9.28 -11.02 48.57
N CYS A 7 -9.42 -10.43 47.38
CA CYS A 7 -8.44 -9.98 46.39
C CYS A 7 -7.38 -9.00 46.93
N GLY A 8 -6.17 -9.07 46.36
CA GLY A 8 -5.14 -8.04 46.49
C GLY A 8 -4.13 -8.10 45.35
N LEU A 9 -4.20 -7.10 44.48
CA LEU A 9 -3.42 -6.86 43.26
C LEU A 9 -1.90 -7.11 43.40
N GLY A 10 -1.37 -8.03 42.60
CA GLY A 10 0.07 -8.19 42.40
C GLY A 10 0.61 -7.10 41.46
N GLY A 11 1.35 -6.14 42.02
CA GLY A 11 2.11 -5.17 41.26
C GLY A 11 3.41 -5.76 40.71
N VAL A 12 3.76 -5.40 39.47
CA VAL A 12 5.18 -5.33 39.05
C VAL A 12 5.35 -4.36 37.87
N GLY A 13 6.10 -3.29 38.13
CA GLY A 13 7.00 -2.66 37.16
C GLY A 13 6.38 -1.65 36.20
N GLY A 14 6.35 -0.39 36.62
CA GLY A 14 6.16 0.74 35.70
C GLY A 14 7.23 0.74 34.61
N ARG A 15 6.82 0.85 33.34
CA ARG A 15 7.74 1.12 32.24
C ARG A 15 7.76 2.62 31.95
N TRP A 16 8.54 3.33 32.77
CA TRP A 16 9.16 4.57 32.32
C TRP A 16 10.12 4.22 31.18
N LEU A 17 9.79 4.58 29.95
CA LEU A 17 10.75 4.59 28.86
C LEU A 17 11.24 6.02 28.70
N SER A 18 12.20 6.37 29.56
CA SER A 18 13.00 7.58 29.43
C SER A 18 13.72 7.57 28.08
N SER A 19 13.62 8.72 27.42
CA SER A 19 14.56 9.32 26.46
C SER A 19 15.77 8.46 26.04
N GLY A 20 15.74 8.02 24.79
CA GLY A 20 16.90 7.49 24.07
C GLY A 20 16.62 7.60 22.58
N GLY A 21 17.34 8.50 21.91
CA GLY A 21 17.12 8.93 20.53
C GLY A 21 16.86 7.77 19.57
N LYS A 22 15.59 7.58 19.20
CA LYS A 22 15.20 6.62 18.18
C LYS A 22 15.16 7.32 16.85
N LEU A 23 16.15 7.02 16.03
CA LEU A 23 16.09 7.14 14.58
C LEU A 23 14.66 6.81 14.16
N ARG A 24 13.92 7.83 13.74
CA ARG A 24 12.55 7.67 13.26
C ARG A 24 12.67 6.91 11.95
N TYR A 25 12.70 5.58 12.02
CA TYR A 25 12.07 4.80 10.96
C TYR A 25 10.69 5.40 10.85
N LEU A 26 10.47 6.20 9.80
CA LEU A 26 9.16 6.63 9.37
C LEU A 26 8.39 5.34 9.17
N ARG A 27 7.73 4.89 10.25
CA ARG A 27 7.07 3.60 10.33
C ARG A 27 6.19 3.55 9.11
N ARG A 28 6.53 2.67 8.16
CA ARG A 28 5.82 2.57 6.89
C ARG A 28 4.35 2.58 7.23
N ALA A 29 3.61 3.58 6.74
CA ALA A 29 2.24 3.84 7.18
C ALA A 29 1.47 2.51 7.20
N ALA A 30 1.30 1.96 8.41
CA ALA A 30 0.58 0.71 8.62
C ALA A 30 -0.93 0.96 8.48
N GLY A 31 -1.33 2.23 8.46
CA GLY A 31 -2.67 2.70 8.16
C GLY A 31 -2.95 2.66 6.65
N GLY A 32 -4.04 1.98 6.29
CA GLY A 32 -4.57 1.91 4.93
C GLY A 32 -5.29 0.57 4.73
N ASN A 33 -6.45 0.60 4.06
CA ASN A 33 -7.29 -0.58 3.88
C ASN A 33 -6.53 -1.68 3.09
N ARG A 34 -6.28 -2.82 3.74
CA ARG A 34 -5.55 -3.96 3.15
C ARG A 34 -6.30 -4.58 1.97
N ARG A 35 -7.64 -4.58 2.01
CA ARG A 35 -8.48 -5.11 0.93
C ARG A 35 -8.31 -4.28 -0.35
N LEU A 36 -8.38 -2.96 -0.24
CA LEU A 36 -8.16 -2.06 -1.37
C LEU A 36 -6.77 -2.26 -1.99
N LYS A 37 -5.72 -2.31 -1.15
CA LYS A 37 -4.36 -2.59 -1.63
C LYS A 37 -4.28 -3.91 -2.41
N ARG A 38 -4.95 -4.96 -1.93
CA ARG A 38 -4.99 -6.28 -2.60
C ARG A 38 -5.72 -6.22 -3.95
N ILE A 39 -6.87 -5.54 -4.01
CA ILE A 39 -7.64 -5.38 -5.25
C ILE A 39 -6.79 -4.67 -6.32
N PHE A 40 -6.11 -3.57 -5.95
CA PHE A 40 -5.23 -2.86 -6.90
C PHE A 40 -4.00 -3.66 -7.30
N TYR A 41 -3.48 -4.51 -6.42
CA TYR A 41 -2.42 -5.45 -6.79
C TYR A 41 -2.92 -6.46 -7.83
N GLN A 42 -4.10 -7.05 -7.61
CA GLN A 42 -4.70 -7.99 -8.55
C GLN A 42 -5.01 -7.33 -9.90
N SER A 43 -5.55 -6.11 -9.90
CA SER A 43 -5.84 -5.38 -11.13
C SER A 43 -4.59 -4.97 -11.91
N ALA A 44 -3.47 -4.75 -11.21
CA ALA A 44 -2.16 -4.52 -11.82
C ALA A 44 -1.63 -5.79 -12.51
N PHE A 45 -1.79 -6.97 -11.89
CA PHE A 45 -1.41 -8.24 -12.52
C PHE A 45 -2.25 -8.54 -13.76
N CYS A 46 -3.56 -8.29 -13.72
CA CYS A 46 -4.42 -8.47 -14.91
C CYS A 46 -3.96 -7.58 -16.07
N ALA A 47 -3.62 -6.30 -15.79
CA ALA A 47 -3.12 -5.35 -16.79
C ALA A 47 -1.77 -5.74 -17.39
N LEU A 48 -0.93 -6.47 -16.65
CA LEU A 48 0.32 -7.01 -17.19
C LEU A 48 0.08 -8.09 -18.25
N THR A 49 -1.08 -8.76 -18.24
CA THR A 49 -1.41 -9.76 -19.24
C THR A 49 -2.08 -9.13 -20.46
N SER A 50 -3.03 -8.21 -20.23
CA SER A 50 -3.89 -7.63 -21.28
C SER A 50 -3.23 -6.52 -22.10
N ASP A 51 -2.40 -5.65 -21.50
CA ASP A 51 -1.99 -4.40 -22.14
C ASP A 51 -0.48 -4.36 -22.43
N LEU A 52 -0.10 -4.11 -23.69
CA LEU A 52 1.32 -3.92 -24.05
C LEU A 52 1.94 -2.69 -23.37
N ALA A 53 1.20 -1.58 -23.26
CA ALA A 53 1.68 -0.35 -22.61
C ALA A 53 1.96 -0.50 -21.10
N SER A 54 1.30 -1.47 -20.46
CA SER A 54 1.54 -1.83 -19.06
C SER A 54 2.78 -2.72 -18.93
N LYS A 55 2.99 -3.65 -19.88
CA LYS A 55 4.20 -4.49 -19.96
C LYS A 55 5.46 -3.67 -20.19
N THR A 56 5.45 -2.73 -21.13
CA THR A 56 6.61 -1.86 -21.43
C THR A 56 6.98 -0.98 -20.24
N PHE A 57 5.97 -0.41 -19.56
CA PHE A 57 6.20 0.37 -18.34
C PHE A 57 6.79 -0.48 -17.23
N TYR A 58 6.29 -1.70 -17.02
CA TYR A 58 6.83 -2.63 -16.04
C TYR A 58 8.28 -3.02 -16.36
N ALA A 59 8.59 -3.33 -17.62
CA ALA A 59 9.94 -3.64 -18.07
C ALA A 59 10.89 -2.46 -17.83
N ARG A 60 10.46 -1.23 -18.14
CA ARG A 60 11.23 0.00 -17.84
C ARG A 60 11.48 0.16 -16.33
N LYS A 61 10.51 -0.17 -15.48
CA LYS A 61 10.70 -0.13 -14.03
C LYS A 61 11.66 -1.21 -13.53
N ARG A 62 11.76 -2.35 -14.21
CA ARG A 62 12.74 -3.39 -13.92
C ARG A 62 14.15 -3.00 -14.39
N SER A 63 14.28 -2.33 -15.53
CA SER A 63 15.58 -1.81 -16.00
C SER A 63 16.11 -0.66 -15.14
N GLU A 64 15.23 0.13 -14.52
CA GLU A 64 15.57 1.12 -13.49
C GLU A 64 16.12 0.50 -12.18
N GLY A 65 16.25 -0.83 -12.09
CA GLY A 65 16.80 -1.52 -10.90
C GLY A 65 15.80 -1.71 -9.77
N LYS A 66 14.51 -1.44 -9.98
CA LYS A 66 13.48 -1.57 -8.92
C LYS A 66 13.12 -3.03 -8.66
N THR A 67 12.81 -3.33 -7.40
CA THR A 67 12.32 -4.66 -7.03
C THR A 67 10.98 -4.93 -7.71
N HIS A 68 10.67 -6.21 -7.97
CA HIS A 68 9.40 -6.61 -8.58
C HIS A 68 8.19 -5.98 -7.87
N GLN A 69 8.18 -6.04 -6.53
CA GLN A 69 7.13 -5.45 -5.70
C GLN A 69 7.01 -3.93 -5.91
N GLN A 70 8.13 -3.21 -6.00
CA GLN A 70 8.11 -1.77 -6.26
C GLN A 70 7.58 -1.44 -7.66
N ALA A 71 7.96 -2.24 -8.67
CA ALA A 71 7.49 -2.08 -10.04
C ALA A 71 5.97 -2.32 -10.15
N VAL A 72 5.45 -3.36 -9.48
CA VAL A 72 3.99 -3.63 -9.45
C VAL A 72 3.24 -2.53 -8.69
N ILE A 73 3.77 -2.01 -7.57
CA ILE A 73 3.15 -0.87 -6.87
C ILE A 73 3.14 0.38 -7.76
N ALA A 74 4.21 0.64 -8.50
CA ALA A 74 4.25 1.77 -9.42
C ALA A 74 3.21 1.63 -10.55
N LEU A 75 3.03 0.42 -11.08
CA LEU A 75 1.98 0.12 -12.06
C LEU A 75 0.58 0.31 -11.46
N ALA A 76 0.33 -0.21 -10.26
CA ALA A 76 -0.95 -0.06 -9.57
C ALA A 76 -1.31 1.42 -9.35
N ARG A 77 -0.33 2.26 -8.98
CA ARG A 77 -0.52 3.71 -8.86
C ARG A 77 -0.89 4.37 -10.18
N ARG A 78 -0.24 3.97 -11.28
CA ARG A 78 -0.61 4.45 -12.63
C ARG A 78 -2.07 4.11 -12.94
N ARG A 79 -2.54 2.90 -12.61
CA ARG A 79 -3.95 2.52 -12.82
C ARG A 79 -4.91 3.33 -11.97
N ILE A 80 -4.56 3.60 -10.70
CA ILE A 80 -5.38 4.46 -9.83
C ILE A 80 -5.51 5.86 -10.42
N ASN A 81 -4.43 6.43 -10.96
CA ASN A 81 -4.48 7.75 -11.60
C ASN A 81 -5.39 7.76 -12.83
N VAL A 82 -5.32 6.70 -13.65
CA VAL A 82 -6.17 6.53 -14.84
C VAL A 82 -7.65 6.40 -14.44
N LEU A 83 -7.95 5.58 -13.43
CA LEU A 83 -9.30 5.45 -12.88
C LEU A 83 -9.81 6.77 -12.27
N TYR A 84 -8.95 7.47 -11.53
CA TYR A 84 -9.28 8.77 -10.97
C TYR A 84 -9.57 9.81 -12.06
N ALA A 85 -8.79 9.81 -13.14
CA ALA A 85 -9.03 10.67 -14.30
C ALA A 85 -10.38 10.34 -14.97
N MET A 86 -10.72 9.06 -15.16
CA MET A 86 -12.02 8.66 -15.70
C MET A 86 -13.19 9.11 -14.82
N LEU A 87 -13.07 8.88 -13.51
CA LEU A 87 -14.11 9.29 -12.57
C LEU A 87 -14.27 10.81 -12.55
N ARG A 88 -13.18 11.56 -12.77
CA ARG A 88 -13.23 13.02 -12.82
C ARG A 88 -13.79 13.55 -14.14
N SER A 89 -13.46 12.94 -15.26
CA SER A 89 -13.89 13.37 -16.60
C SER A 89 -15.21 12.76 -17.05
N HIS A 90 -15.72 11.75 -16.33
CA HIS A 90 -16.84 10.90 -16.73
C HIS A 90 -16.65 10.25 -18.11
N GLN A 91 -15.40 10.08 -18.56
CA GLN A 91 -15.06 9.46 -19.83
C GLN A 91 -14.70 7.99 -19.64
N LEU A 92 -15.01 7.18 -20.65
CA LEU A 92 -14.66 5.76 -20.69
C LEU A 92 -13.15 5.57 -20.94
N TYR A 93 -12.64 4.41 -20.58
CA TYR A 93 -11.24 4.06 -20.84
C TYR A 93 -10.99 3.85 -22.33
N ASP A 94 -10.10 4.65 -22.89
CA ASP A 94 -9.53 4.45 -24.21
C ASP A 94 -8.08 3.97 -24.08
N ALA A 95 -7.82 2.73 -24.50
CA ALA A 95 -6.49 2.11 -24.47
C ALA A 95 -5.53 2.73 -25.50
N GLY A 96 -6.07 3.42 -26.51
CA GLY A 96 -5.37 4.16 -27.54
C GLY A 96 -5.22 5.65 -27.25
N TYR A 97 -5.55 6.10 -26.02
CA TYR A 97 -5.32 7.48 -25.60
C TYR A 97 -3.82 7.81 -25.55
N SER A 98 -3.27 8.11 -26.72
CA SER A 98 -2.13 9.01 -26.84
C SER A 98 -2.71 10.39 -26.59
N ALA A 99 -2.17 11.14 -25.62
CA ALA A 99 -2.47 12.56 -25.54
C ALA A 99 -2.11 13.13 -26.92
N ALA A 100 -3.13 13.42 -27.72
CA ALA A 100 -2.95 14.09 -28.99
C ALA A 100 -2.22 15.42 -28.69
N ALA A 101 -1.26 15.73 -29.56
CA ALA A 101 -0.32 16.84 -29.50
C ALA A 101 -0.91 18.16 -29.00
#